data_AF-H2YVP2-F1
#
_entry.id   AF-H2YVP2-F1
#
_cell.length_a   1.000
_cell.length_b   1.000
_cell.length_c   1.000
_cell.angle_alpha   90.00
_cell.angle_beta   90.00
_cell.angle_gamma   90.00
#
_symmetry.space_group_name_H-M   'P 1'
#
loop_
_entity.id
_entity.type
_entity.pdbx_description
1 polymer ?
#
loop_
_entity_poly.entity_id
_entity_poly.type
_entity_poly.pdbx_seq_one_letter_code
_entity_poly.pdbx_strand_id
1 'polypeptide(L)'
;SGIVMIEGNPHRDLWKAACWAMSKDETYNPHERALYGALCGNLSAMLEVSSSWEDHLWSHYKTMVDMATERHVQQTVNIWSPWQRVTQDTIPLPDGYWRQSVDLGRCSDIFDKIESSYDQIVREEALNPFHFVQRCIILNDITTLMERCASWVDDASVHLLRFLVHVILFLRTLGVQLEVGVGVWVGGCRFHVKVGVGKIEAIEWLVYDPSQRCEAVKQSNAIMRGFLASRKHTAAHDVFMKIPVDSIEVLYKEWYAQADKDVPLPPDADNAIHEHLCMKAYLSAHTSFKEWFKHYHTSKPEGPEEPTIQKPSAFGSVSISDLVAQEHRQKEYLGKMSSWEDKLQSLCDLARDRIYNVLLFPTGWLVDAREVSRHDNQWRNHQMAQLRRICVPYLCNLLLTVLVDTRGRYGECGKLAHVLADEDYKLYEVI
;
A
#
# COMPACT_ATOMS: atom_id res chain seq x y z
N SER A 1 -37.52 -53.69 -5.52
CA SER A 1 -36.49 -53.63 -4.46
C SER A 1 -35.15 -53.95 -5.09
N GLY A 2 -34.23 -52.97 -5.17
CA GLY A 2 -32.87 -53.22 -5.65
C GLY A 2 -32.09 -53.98 -4.57
N ILE A 3 -31.46 -55.09 -4.94
CA ILE A 3 -30.50 -55.79 -4.09
C ILE A 3 -29.26 -54.88 -4.04
N VAL A 4 -29.01 -54.26 -2.90
CA VAL A 4 -27.75 -53.56 -2.65
C VAL A 4 -26.69 -54.64 -2.45
N MET A 5 -25.64 -54.65 -3.27
CA MET A 5 -24.52 -55.56 -3.08
C MET A 5 -23.81 -55.21 -1.77
N ILE A 6 -23.52 -56.22 -0.96
CA ILE A 6 -22.75 -56.04 0.28
C ILE A 6 -21.29 -55.83 -0.11
N GLU A 7 -20.73 -54.68 0.26
CA GLU A 7 -19.34 -54.31 0.02
C GLU A 7 -18.55 -54.23 1.34
N GLY A 8 -17.24 -54.49 1.26
CA GLY A 8 -16.31 -54.41 2.40
C GLY A 8 -15.72 -55.75 2.81
N ASN A 9 -14.66 -55.70 3.61
CA ASN A 9 -14.00 -56.89 4.17
C ASN A 9 -14.46 -57.12 5.62
N PRO A 10 -15.12 -58.25 5.94
CA PRO A 10 -15.52 -58.57 7.31
C PRO A 10 -14.33 -58.83 8.25
N HIS A 11 -13.16 -59.21 7.71
CA HIS A 11 -11.91 -59.43 8.45
C HIS A 11 -10.98 -58.22 8.34
N ARG A 12 -11.51 -57.05 8.68
CA ARG A 12 -10.80 -55.77 8.59
C ARG A 12 -9.60 -55.70 9.54
N ASP A 13 -9.70 -56.34 10.69
CA ASP A 13 -8.65 -56.47 11.69
C ASP A 13 -7.43 -57.25 11.15
N LEU A 14 -7.66 -58.41 10.52
CA LEU A 14 -6.61 -59.18 9.83
C LEU A 14 -5.98 -58.38 8.70
N TRP A 15 -6.80 -57.72 7.89
CA TRP A 15 -6.31 -56.88 6.79
C TRP A 15 -5.42 -55.74 7.29
N LYS A 16 -5.84 -55.02 8.35
CA LYS A 16 -5.03 -53.97 8.96
C LYS A 16 -3.73 -54.50 9.56
N ALA A 17 -3.77 -55.66 10.23
CA ALA A 17 -2.57 -56.28 10.79
C ALA A 17 -1.56 -56.68 9.69
N ALA A 18 -2.05 -57.22 8.57
CA ALA A 18 -1.22 -57.55 7.42
C ALA A 18 -0.57 -56.30 6.80
N CYS A 19 -1.36 -55.25 6.55
CA CYS A 19 -0.82 -53.98 6.06
C CYS A 19 0.21 -53.37 7.03
N TRP A 20 -0.05 -53.44 8.33
CA TRP A 20 0.91 -52.95 9.32
C TRP A 20 2.23 -53.72 9.30
N ALA A 21 2.18 -55.06 9.20
CA ALA A 21 3.37 -55.89 9.08
C ALA A 21 4.16 -55.54 7.81
N MET A 22 3.48 -55.41 6.66
CA MET A 22 4.10 -55.03 5.39
C MET A 22 4.71 -53.62 5.43
N SER A 23 4.12 -52.67 6.16
CA SER A 23 4.67 -51.31 6.30
C SER A 23 6.01 -51.27 7.06
N LYS A 24 6.28 -52.28 7.89
CA LYS A 24 7.52 -52.42 8.67
C LYS A 24 8.58 -53.27 7.99
N ASP A 25 8.21 -54.00 6.95
CA ASP A 25 9.12 -54.91 6.27
C ASP A 25 10.03 -54.12 5.32
N GLU A 26 11.29 -53.96 5.72
CA GLU A 26 12.33 -53.21 4.99
C GLU A 26 12.73 -53.84 3.65
N THR A 27 12.23 -55.05 3.33
CA THR A 27 12.43 -55.65 2.00
C THR A 27 11.63 -54.92 0.91
N TYR A 28 10.53 -54.26 1.29
CA TYR A 28 9.74 -53.42 0.40
C TYR A 28 10.33 -52.02 0.30
N ASN A 29 10.10 -51.35 -0.84
CA ASN A 29 10.60 -50.00 -1.02
C ASN A 29 9.86 -49.00 -0.09
N PRO A 30 10.47 -47.84 0.24
CA PRO A 30 9.88 -46.87 1.16
C PRO A 30 8.47 -46.39 0.74
N HIS A 31 8.20 -46.26 -0.56
CA HIS A 31 6.89 -45.84 -1.07
C HIS A 31 5.81 -46.92 -0.90
N GLU A 32 6.15 -48.19 -1.10
CA GLU A 32 5.26 -49.33 -0.84
C GLU A 32 4.96 -49.45 0.65
N ARG A 33 5.98 -49.28 1.49
CA ARG A 33 5.82 -49.26 2.95
C ARG A 33 4.94 -48.11 3.40
N ALA A 34 5.11 -46.92 2.82
CA ALA A 34 4.26 -45.77 3.07
C ALA A 34 2.81 -46.00 2.61
N LEU A 35 2.59 -46.67 1.48
CA LEU A 35 1.26 -47.06 1.01
C LEU A 35 0.56 -47.98 2.01
N TYR A 36 1.25 -49.02 2.48
CA TYR A 36 0.71 -49.89 3.52
C TYR A 36 0.48 -49.13 4.83
N GLY A 37 1.37 -48.18 5.16
CA GLY A 37 1.23 -47.28 6.29
C GLY A 37 -0.02 -46.41 6.22
N ALA A 38 -0.33 -45.85 5.05
CA ALA A 38 -1.54 -45.08 4.80
C ALA A 38 -2.82 -45.94 4.93
N LEU A 39 -2.77 -47.22 4.58
CA LEU A 39 -3.91 -48.13 4.68
C LEU A 39 -4.21 -48.55 6.13
N CYS A 40 -3.18 -48.72 6.96
CA CYS A 40 -3.34 -49.18 8.34
C CYS A 40 -3.33 -48.06 9.40
N GLY A 41 -2.77 -46.90 9.09
CA GLY A 41 -2.54 -45.79 10.03
C GLY A 41 -1.18 -45.88 10.74
N ASN A 42 -0.11 -46.25 10.01
CA ASN A 42 1.27 -46.23 10.50
C ASN A 42 1.95 -44.92 10.10
N LEU A 43 2.12 -44.01 11.06
CA LEU A 43 2.67 -42.68 10.83
C LEU A 43 4.13 -42.73 10.41
N SER A 44 4.96 -43.56 11.05
CA SER A 44 6.41 -43.56 10.78
C SER A 44 6.72 -44.00 9.36
N ALA A 45 5.95 -44.94 8.82
CA ALA A 45 6.11 -45.40 7.43
C ALA A 45 5.71 -44.33 6.41
N MET A 46 4.69 -43.51 6.71
CA MET A 46 4.28 -42.40 5.83
C MET A 46 5.26 -41.22 5.89
N LEU A 47 5.78 -40.91 7.08
CA LEU A 47 6.76 -39.82 7.26
C LEU A 47 8.08 -40.08 6.54
N GLU A 48 8.45 -41.35 6.31
CA GLU A 48 9.69 -41.72 5.61
C GLU A 48 9.74 -41.19 4.16
N VAL A 49 8.58 -40.98 3.53
CA VAL A 49 8.47 -40.46 2.16
C VAL A 49 7.84 -39.06 2.08
N SER A 50 7.47 -38.49 3.23
CA SER A 50 6.84 -37.17 3.29
C SER A 50 7.91 -36.09 3.12
N SER A 51 7.74 -35.20 2.14
CA SER A 51 8.78 -34.22 1.76
C SER A 51 8.35 -32.76 1.94
N SER A 52 7.04 -32.51 1.92
CA SER A 52 6.45 -31.18 2.07
C SER A 52 5.71 -31.04 3.40
N TRP A 53 5.39 -29.79 3.76
CA TRP A 53 4.47 -29.48 4.84
C TRP A 53 3.10 -30.15 4.66
N GLU A 54 2.57 -30.18 3.44
CA GLU A 54 1.31 -30.85 3.12
C GLU A 54 1.36 -32.35 3.33
N ASP A 55 2.45 -33.02 2.92
CA ASP A 55 2.63 -34.47 3.11
C ASP A 55 2.66 -34.83 4.60
N HIS A 56 3.36 -34.03 5.39
CA HIS A 56 3.41 -34.18 6.84
C HIS A 56 2.03 -33.96 7.47
N LEU A 57 1.35 -32.88 7.09
CA LEU A 57 0.00 -32.59 7.56
C LEU A 57 -0.96 -33.73 7.24
N TRP A 58 -0.96 -34.22 6.01
CA TRP A 58 -1.79 -35.32 5.57
C TRP A 58 -1.50 -36.61 6.35
N SER A 59 -0.22 -36.97 6.51
CA SER A 59 0.19 -38.18 7.23
C SER A 59 -0.27 -38.17 8.69
N HIS A 60 -0.16 -37.03 9.36
CA HIS A 60 -0.65 -36.83 10.72
C HIS A 60 -2.17 -36.91 10.81
N TYR A 61 -2.90 -36.19 9.94
CA TYR A 61 -4.37 -36.22 9.93
C TYR A 61 -4.91 -37.60 9.57
N LYS A 62 -4.31 -38.29 8.60
CA LYS A 62 -4.71 -39.64 8.19
C LYS A 62 -4.60 -40.62 9.36
N THR A 63 -3.47 -40.57 10.08
CA THR A 63 -3.25 -41.39 11.28
C THR A 63 -4.28 -41.06 12.36
N MET A 64 -4.56 -39.78 12.61
CA MET A 64 -5.58 -39.35 13.58
C MET A 64 -6.97 -39.92 13.23
N VAL A 65 -7.38 -39.85 11.97
CA VAL A 65 -8.67 -40.38 11.49
C VAL A 65 -8.73 -41.90 11.60
N ASP A 66 -7.67 -42.62 11.24
CA ASP A 66 -7.62 -44.08 11.37
C ASP A 66 -7.78 -44.51 12.83
N MET A 67 -7.08 -43.83 13.74
CA MET A 67 -7.13 -44.13 15.17
C MET A 67 -8.50 -43.80 15.76
N ALA A 68 -9.12 -42.68 15.38
CA ALA A 68 -10.48 -42.35 15.79
C ALA A 68 -11.49 -43.40 15.29
N THR A 69 -11.32 -43.84 14.04
CA THR A 69 -12.14 -44.90 13.43
C THR A 69 -11.97 -46.22 14.20
N GLU A 70 -10.74 -46.64 14.50
CA GLU A 70 -10.50 -47.86 15.29
C GLU A 70 -11.10 -47.78 16.69
N ARG A 71 -10.98 -46.63 17.38
CA ARG A 71 -11.59 -46.44 18.70
C ARG A 71 -13.10 -46.61 18.61
N HIS A 72 -13.72 -45.99 17.61
CA HIS A 72 -15.16 -46.09 17.40
C HIS A 72 -15.59 -47.54 17.08
N VAL A 73 -14.88 -48.23 16.19
CA VAL A 73 -15.16 -49.64 15.87
C VAL A 73 -15.04 -50.52 17.11
N GLN A 74 -13.97 -50.36 17.89
CA GLN A 74 -13.80 -51.11 19.15
C GLN A 74 -14.90 -50.83 20.17
N GLN A 75 -15.39 -49.58 20.26
CA GLN A 75 -16.50 -49.21 21.15
C GLN A 75 -17.84 -49.78 20.67
N THR A 76 -18.15 -49.69 19.38
CA THR A 76 -19.44 -50.12 18.82
C THR A 76 -19.58 -51.64 18.82
N VAL A 77 -18.51 -52.39 18.52
CA VAL A 77 -18.48 -53.86 18.61
C VAL A 77 -18.76 -54.32 20.06
N ASN A 78 -18.32 -53.55 21.06
CA ASN A 78 -18.60 -53.87 22.47
C ASN A 78 -20.05 -53.66 22.87
N ILE A 79 -20.76 -52.75 22.19
CA ILE A 79 -22.12 -52.35 22.54
C ILE A 79 -23.15 -53.25 21.84
N TRP A 80 -22.97 -53.55 20.55
CA TRP A 80 -24.00 -54.22 19.75
C TRP A 80 -23.94 -55.74 19.75
N SER A 81 -22.76 -56.33 19.98
CA SER A 81 -22.60 -57.79 19.98
C SER A 81 -21.58 -58.28 21.04
N PRO A 82 -21.86 -58.13 22.34
CA PRO A 82 -20.96 -58.57 23.41
C PRO A 82 -20.53 -60.04 23.28
N TRP A 83 -21.42 -60.89 22.75
CA TRP A 83 -21.23 -62.33 22.58
C TRP A 83 -20.42 -62.70 21.32
N GLN A 84 -20.29 -61.82 20.31
CA GLN A 84 -19.46 -62.09 19.12
C GLN A 84 -17.96 -62.11 19.44
N ARG A 85 -17.52 -61.47 20.54
CA ARG A 85 -16.13 -61.60 21.05
C ARG A 85 -15.77 -63.01 21.50
N VAL A 86 -16.76 -63.86 21.80
CA VAL A 86 -16.52 -65.22 22.32
C VAL A 86 -16.29 -66.22 21.19
N THR A 87 -16.66 -65.88 19.95
CA THR A 87 -16.63 -66.81 18.80
C THR A 87 -15.77 -66.37 17.63
N GLN A 88 -15.18 -65.17 17.66
CA GLN A 88 -14.36 -64.64 16.56
C GLN A 88 -13.01 -64.18 17.12
N ASP A 89 -11.93 -64.86 16.71
CA ASP A 89 -10.54 -64.52 17.05
C ASP A 89 -10.18 -63.15 16.45
N THR A 90 -10.56 -62.06 17.13
CA THR A 90 -10.18 -60.71 16.69
C THR A 90 -8.68 -60.50 16.91
N ILE A 91 -7.99 -60.07 15.87
CA ILE A 91 -6.54 -59.82 15.95
C ILE A 91 -6.32 -58.49 16.67
N PRO A 92 -5.56 -58.47 17.79
CA PRO A 92 -5.28 -57.23 18.50
C PRO A 92 -4.47 -56.29 17.61
N LEU A 93 -4.73 -54.99 17.75
CA LEU A 93 -3.93 -53.99 17.06
C LEU A 93 -2.47 -54.05 17.55
N PRO A 94 -1.50 -53.77 16.67
CA PRO A 94 -0.08 -53.86 16.99
C PRO A 94 0.35 -53.01 18.18
N ASP A 95 1.39 -53.48 18.89
CA ASP A 95 1.99 -52.73 19.99
C ASP A 95 2.50 -51.37 19.53
N GLY A 96 2.03 -50.32 20.21
CA GLY A 96 2.40 -48.95 19.89
C GLY A 96 1.50 -48.26 18.87
N TYR A 97 0.51 -48.95 18.27
CA TYR A 97 -0.49 -48.33 17.38
C TYR A 97 -1.12 -47.09 18.02
N TRP A 98 -1.53 -47.23 19.29
CA TRP A 98 -2.11 -46.16 20.10
C TRP A 98 -1.11 -45.15 20.65
N ARG A 99 0.18 -45.51 20.71
CA ARG A 99 1.26 -44.64 21.21
C ARG A 99 1.83 -43.73 20.12
N GLN A 100 1.45 -43.92 18.86
CA GLN A 100 1.75 -42.96 17.78
C GLN A 100 1.10 -41.58 18.04
N SER A 101 0.05 -41.53 18.88
CA SER A 101 -0.79 -40.36 19.12
C SER A 101 -0.80 -39.87 20.56
N VAL A 102 0.31 -39.91 21.30
CA VAL A 102 0.29 -39.30 22.64
C VAL A 102 0.09 -37.78 22.41
N ASP A 103 -1.18 -37.37 22.58
CA ASP A 103 -1.81 -36.06 22.35
C ASP A 103 -2.25 -35.60 20.93
N LEU A 104 -2.55 -36.47 19.95
CA LEU A 104 -3.26 -36.01 18.72
C LEU A 104 -4.79 -35.87 18.89
N GLY A 105 -5.26 -35.59 20.11
CA GLY A 105 -6.69 -35.49 20.41
C GLY A 105 -7.34 -34.20 19.92
N ARG A 106 -6.52 -33.19 19.60
CA ARG A 106 -6.95 -31.90 19.05
C ARG A 106 -6.18 -31.63 17.77
N CYS A 107 -6.87 -31.10 16.77
CA CYS A 107 -6.28 -30.71 15.50
C CYS A 107 -5.11 -29.71 15.65
N SER A 108 -5.08 -28.92 16.74
CA SER A 108 -4.01 -27.97 17.06
C SER A 108 -2.65 -28.65 17.23
N ASP A 109 -2.64 -29.80 17.91
CA ASP A 109 -1.42 -30.45 18.38
C ASP A 109 -0.63 -31.07 17.21
N ILE A 110 -1.32 -31.33 16.08
CA ILE A 110 -0.70 -31.70 14.80
C ILE A 110 0.18 -30.56 14.29
N PHE A 111 -0.33 -29.32 14.29
CA PHE A 111 0.42 -28.17 13.77
C PHE A 111 1.63 -27.84 14.64
N ASP A 112 1.49 -27.91 15.96
CA ASP A 112 2.62 -27.69 16.89
C ASP A 112 3.71 -28.75 16.67
N LYS A 113 3.31 -30.00 16.37
CA LYS A 113 4.25 -31.07 16.05
C LYS A 113 4.97 -30.85 14.73
N ILE A 114 4.27 -30.39 13.70
CA ILE A 114 4.86 -30.05 12.39
C ILE A 114 5.84 -28.87 12.53
N GLU A 115 5.49 -27.85 13.32
CA GLU A 115 6.36 -26.71 13.63
C GLU A 115 7.62 -27.13 14.39
N SER A 116 7.52 -28.17 15.22
CA SER A 116 8.65 -28.80 15.91
C SER A 116 9.30 -29.98 15.15
N SER A 117 8.97 -30.19 13.87
CA SER A 117 9.45 -31.34 13.09
C SER A 117 10.99 -31.37 13.01
N TYR A 118 11.59 -32.55 12.91
CA TYR A 118 13.04 -32.70 12.69
C TYR A 118 13.46 -32.24 11.29
N ASP A 119 12.55 -32.28 10.31
CA ASP A 119 12.82 -31.83 8.95
C ASP A 119 12.87 -30.29 8.87
N GLN A 120 13.99 -29.75 8.38
CA GLN A 120 14.18 -28.32 8.25
C GLN A 120 13.25 -27.69 7.21
N ILE A 121 13.02 -28.36 6.09
CA ILE A 121 12.19 -27.83 4.99
C ILE A 121 10.78 -27.60 5.50
N VAL A 122 10.24 -28.60 6.20
CA VAL A 122 8.90 -28.56 6.78
C VAL A 122 8.75 -27.44 7.81
N ARG A 123 9.78 -27.20 8.65
CA ARG A 123 9.76 -26.09 9.62
C ARG A 123 9.77 -24.74 8.94
N GLU A 124 10.53 -24.57 7.86
CA GLU A 124 10.57 -23.33 7.09
C GLU A 124 9.26 -23.08 6.35
N GLU A 125 8.67 -24.13 5.76
CA GLU A 125 7.36 -24.07 5.12
C GLU A 125 6.25 -23.75 6.12
N ALA A 126 6.30 -24.28 7.36
CA ALA A 126 5.33 -23.94 8.39
C ALA A 126 5.28 -22.43 8.73
N LEU A 127 6.37 -21.69 8.51
CA LEU A 127 6.43 -20.23 8.69
C LEU A 127 5.81 -19.44 7.52
N ASN A 128 5.48 -20.09 6.42
CA ASN A 128 4.89 -19.46 5.25
C ASN A 128 3.52 -18.84 5.57
N PRO A 129 3.27 -17.56 5.25
CA PRO A 129 1.98 -16.91 5.47
C PRO A 129 0.78 -17.66 4.90
N PHE A 130 0.93 -18.35 3.76
CA PHE A 130 -0.16 -19.12 3.15
C PHE A 130 -0.52 -20.37 3.97
N HIS A 131 0.46 -21.10 4.48
CA HIS A 131 0.25 -22.25 5.37
C HIS A 131 -0.28 -21.84 6.74
N PHE A 132 0.14 -20.69 7.25
CA PHE A 132 -0.45 -20.11 8.47
C PHE A 132 -1.95 -19.80 8.28
N VAL A 133 -2.34 -19.20 7.15
CA VAL A 133 -3.75 -18.95 6.83
C VAL A 133 -4.53 -20.28 6.73
N GLN A 134 -3.96 -21.30 6.08
CA GLN A 134 -4.55 -22.64 6.03
C GLN A 134 -4.74 -23.24 7.44
N ARG A 135 -3.72 -23.16 8.31
CA ARG A 135 -3.78 -23.60 9.71
C ARG A 135 -4.94 -22.94 10.44
N CYS A 136 -5.04 -21.61 10.39
CA CYS A 136 -6.11 -20.88 11.07
C CYS A 136 -7.50 -21.26 10.55
N ILE A 137 -7.66 -21.43 9.24
CA ILE A 137 -8.94 -21.85 8.64
C ILE A 137 -9.31 -23.27 9.09
N ILE A 138 -8.36 -24.21 9.08
CA ILE A 138 -8.58 -25.61 9.52
C ILE A 138 -8.94 -25.67 11.01
N LEU A 139 -8.29 -24.86 11.84
CA LEU A 139 -8.56 -24.79 13.28
C LEU A 139 -9.78 -23.90 13.62
N ASN A 140 -10.37 -23.24 12.62
CA ASN A 140 -11.40 -22.22 12.79
C ASN A 140 -10.99 -21.11 13.78
N ASP A 141 -9.70 -20.78 13.81
CA ASP A 141 -9.13 -19.73 14.65
C ASP A 141 -9.03 -18.42 13.86
N ILE A 142 -10.21 -17.80 13.68
CA ILE A 142 -10.32 -16.56 12.92
C ILE A 142 -9.71 -15.38 13.68
N THR A 143 -9.74 -15.39 15.01
CA THR A 143 -9.18 -14.30 15.82
C THR A 143 -7.67 -14.16 15.59
N THR A 144 -6.92 -15.26 15.75
CA THR A 144 -5.48 -15.26 15.51
C THR A 144 -5.12 -15.00 14.04
N LEU A 145 -5.97 -15.46 13.09
CA LEU A 145 -5.82 -15.10 11.67
C LEU A 145 -5.83 -13.58 11.48
N MET A 146 -6.83 -12.90 12.04
CA MET A 146 -6.98 -11.45 11.85
C MET A 146 -5.86 -10.66 12.50
N GLU A 147 -5.43 -11.04 13.71
CA GLU A 147 -4.29 -10.43 14.40
C GLU A 147 -3.01 -10.55 13.59
N ARG A 148 -2.72 -11.74 13.04
CA ARG A 148 -1.52 -11.96 12.26
C ARG A 148 -1.57 -11.22 10.92
N CYS A 149 -2.72 -11.20 10.26
CA CYS A 149 -2.92 -10.41 9.04
C CYS A 149 -2.63 -8.94 9.27
N ALA A 150 -3.05 -8.37 10.41
CA ALA A 150 -2.73 -7.00 10.78
C ALA A 150 -1.24 -6.77 10.99
N SER A 151 -0.52 -7.73 11.59
CA SER A 151 0.93 -7.64 11.75
C SER A 151 1.71 -7.67 10.43
N TRP A 152 1.14 -8.25 9.37
CA TRP A 152 1.81 -8.37 8.08
C TRP A 152 1.61 -7.18 7.14
N VAL A 153 0.68 -6.27 7.42
CA VAL A 153 0.29 -5.19 6.48
C VAL A 153 1.48 -4.36 6.01
N ASP A 154 2.39 -4.04 6.93
CA ASP A 154 3.46 -3.07 6.67
C ASP A 154 4.63 -3.65 5.85
N ASP A 155 4.77 -4.98 5.84
CA ASP A 155 5.91 -5.71 5.27
C ASP A 155 5.51 -6.80 4.26
N ALA A 156 4.20 -7.03 4.02
CA ALA A 156 3.71 -8.03 3.08
C ALA A 156 3.94 -7.65 1.61
N SER A 157 4.13 -8.67 0.78
CA SER A 157 4.13 -8.51 -0.68
C SER A 157 2.74 -8.15 -1.21
N VAL A 158 2.68 -7.51 -2.38
CA VAL A 158 1.40 -7.15 -3.04
C VAL A 158 0.53 -8.38 -3.30
N HIS A 159 1.13 -9.52 -3.65
CA HIS A 159 0.41 -10.77 -3.87
C HIS A 159 -0.21 -11.32 -2.58
N LEU A 160 0.52 -11.25 -1.46
CA LEU A 160 0.00 -11.66 -0.16
C LEU A 160 -1.13 -10.73 0.28
N LEU A 161 -0.96 -9.41 0.17
CA LEU A 161 -2.02 -8.45 0.48
C LEU A 161 -3.28 -8.69 -0.35
N ARG A 162 -3.14 -8.93 -1.66
CA ARG A 162 -4.27 -9.27 -2.53
C ARG A 162 -4.97 -10.52 -2.03
N PHE A 163 -4.22 -11.59 -1.78
CA PHE A 163 -4.77 -12.85 -1.25
C PHE A 163 -5.54 -12.63 0.06
N LEU A 164 -4.93 -11.96 1.04
CA LEU A 164 -5.53 -11.70 2.36
C LEU A 164 -6.84 -10.90 2.24
N VAL A 165 -6.88 -9.87 1.39
CA VAL A 165 -8.11 -9.09 1.15
C VAL A 165 -9.22 -9.99 0.61
N HIS A 166 -8.93 -10.86 -0.36
CA HIS A 166 -9.94 -11.77 -0.93
C HIS A 166 -10.44 -12.78 0.11
N VAL A 167 -9.55 -13.32 0.94
CA VAL A 167 -9.92 -14.23 2.04
C VAL A 167 -10.83 -13.53 3.04
N ILE A 168 -10.49 -12.31 3.48
CA ILE A 168 -11.29 -11.53 4.42
C ILE A 168 -12.67 -11.21 3.83
N LEU A 169 -12.74 -10.81 2.56
CA LEU A 169 -14.01 -10.57 1.86
C LEU A 169 -14.86 -11.83 1.80
N PHE A 170 -14.25 -12.97 1.45
CA PHE A 170 -14.94 -14.26 1.40
C PHE A 170 -15.49 -14.65 2.77
N LEU A 171 -14.71 -14.54 3.85
CA LEU A 171 -15.16 -14.82 5.22
C LEU A 171 -16.34 -13.93 5.64
N ARG A 172 -16.34 -12.65 5.24
CA ARG A 172 -17.49 -11.76 5.46
C ARG A 172 -18.73 -12.19 4.69
N THR A 173 -18.59 -12.64 3.43
CA THR A 173 -19.75 -13.15 2.66
C THR A 173 -20.36 -14.40 3.29
N LEU A 174 -19.58 -15.18 4.02
CA LEU A 174 -20.06 -16.34 4.79
C LEU A 174 -20.68 -15.97 6.14
N GLY A 175 -20.73 -14.68 6.51
CA GLY A 175 -21.34 -14.21 7.76
C GLY A 175 -20.46 -14.38 9.00
N VAL A 176 -19.15 -14.61 8.84
CA VAL A 176 -18.21 -14.67 9.96
C VAL A 176 -18.04 -13.28 10.56
N GLN A 177 -18.38 -13.09 11.83
CA GLN A 177 -18.17 -11.82 12.54
C GLN A 177 -16.67 -11.62 12.78
N LEU A 178 -16.09 -10.64 12.11
CA LEU A 178 -14.70 -10.24 12.32
C LEU A 178 -14.68 -9.10 13.35
N GLU A 179 -13.84 -9.19 14.38
CA GLU A 179 -13.78 -8.17 15.43
C GLU A 179 -13.47 -6.76 14.86
N VAL A 180 -14.14 -5.77 15.45
CA VAL A 180 -14.41 -4.43 14.91
C VAL A 180 -13.16 -3.57 14.70
N GLY A 181 -12.01 -3.93 15.28
CA GLY A 181 -10.71 -3.29 14.99
C GLY A 181 -10.24 -3.47 13.53
N VAL A 182 -10.86 -4.42 12.81
CA VAL A 182 -10.51 -4.83 11.44
C VAL A 182 -11.64 -4.51 10.44
N GLY A 183 -12.74 -3.91 10.92
CA GLY A 183 -13.86 -3.45 10.10
C GLY A 183 -13.44 -2.48 8.97
N VAL A 184 -12.35 -1.75 9.21
CA VAL A 184 -11.72 -0.76 8.30
C VAL A 184 -11.12 -1.41 7.04
N TRP A 185 -10.90 -2.72 6.99
CA TRP A 185 -10.17 -3.36 5.88
C TRP A 185 -10.92 -3.41 4.54
N VAL A 186 -12.25 -3.31 4.56
CA VAL A 186 -13.09 -3.50 3.36
C VAL A 186 -13.89 -2.25 3.00
N GLY A 187 -14.16 -1.36 3.97
CA GLY A 187 -14.81 -0.06 3.72
C GLY A 187 -13.85 1.08 3.39
N GLY A 188 -12.55 0.81 3.44
CA GLY A 188 -11.52 1.79 3.17
C GLY A 188 -10.20 1.16 3.47
N CYS A 189 -9.63 0.43 2.49
CA CYS A 189 -8.25 -0.01 2.56
C CYS A 189 -7.39 1.19 2.97
N ARG A 190 -7.05 1.26 4.25
CA ARG A 190 -6.06 2.17 4.79
C ARG A 190 -4.72 1.62 4.32
N PHE A 191 -4.46 1.77 3.01
CA PHE A 191 -3.17 1.64 2.38
C PHE A 191 -2.26 2.73 2.96
N HIS A 192 -1.86 2.57 4.22
CA HIS A 192 -0.68 3.24 4.76
C HIS A 192 0.58 2.56 4.22
N VAL A 193 0.60 2.28 2.91
CA VAL A 193 1.75 1.73 2.22
C VAL A 193 2.80 2.84 2.11
N LYS A 194 4.05 2.50 2.39
CA LYS A 194 5.20 3.40 2.27
C LYS A 194 5.20 4.09 0.90
N VAL A 195 5.50 5.40 0.90
CA VAL A 195 5.48 6.27 -0.28
C VAL A 195 6.57 5.82 -1.26
N GLY A 196 6.18 5.16 -2.35
CA GLY A 196 7.08 4.65 -3.40
C GLY A 196 6.46 4.73 -4.80
N VAL A 197 7.29 4.58 -5.83
CA VAL A 197 6.99 4.80 -7.26
C VAL A 197 5.74 4.03 -7.74
N GLY A 198 5.48 2.83 -7.21
CA GLY A 198 4.30 2.02 -7.55
C GLY A 198 2.94 2.65 -7.17
N LYS A 199 2.91 3.65 -6.28
CA LYS A 199 1.67 4.40 -5.98
C LYS A 199 1.25 5.34 -7.11
N ILE A 200 2.20 5.85 -7.88
CA ILE A 200 1.91 6.76 -9.00
C ILE A 200 1.24 5.97 -10.13
N GLU A 201 1.71 4.75 -10.39
CA GLU A 201 1.11 3.84 -11.37
C GLU A 201 -0.28 3.36 -10.95
N ALA A 202 -0.53 3.16 -9.65
CA ALA A 202 -1.86 2.79 -9.15
C ALA A 202 -2.94 3.85 -9.46
N ILE A 203 -2.57 5.13 -9.57
CA ILE A 203 -3.50 6.19 -9.96
C ILE A 203 -3.97 5.99 -11.41
N GLU A 204 -3.11 5.51 -12.30
CA GLU A 204 -3.47 5.27 -13.71
C GLU A 204 -4.60 4.25 -13.83
N TRP A 205 -4.57 3.20 -12.99
CA TRP A 205 -5.64 2.20 -12.92
C TRP A 205 -6.97 2.79 -12.43
N LEU A 206 -6.94 3.70 -11.45
CA LEU A 206 -8.15 4.37 -10.95
C LEU A 206 -8.71 5.38 -11.94
N VAL A 207 -7.85 6.03 -12.72
CA VAL A 207 -8.25 7.00 -13.75
C VAL A 207 -8.89 6.32 -14.96
N TYR A 208 -8.53 5.05 -15.22
CA TYR A 208 -9.04 4.25 -16.34
C TYR A 208 -10.57 4.09 -16.30
N ASP A 209 -11.16 3.89 -15.13
CA ASP A 209 -12.61 3.84 -14.95
C ASP A 209 -13.17 5.22 -14.52
N PRO A 210 -14.02 5.87 -15.35
CA PRO A 210 -14.68 7.12 -14.98
C PRO A 210 -15.46 7.04 -13.66
N SER A 211 -16.04 5.88 -13.32
CA SER A 211 -16.80 5.70 -12.08
C SER A 211 -15.94 5.86 -10.82
N GLN A 212 -14.64 5.55 -10.93
CA GLN A 212 -13.66 5.64 -9.85
C GLN A 212 -12.93 6.98 -9.80
N ARG A 213 -13.34 7.97 -10.63
CA ARG A 213 -12.63 9.24 -10.72
C ARG A 213 -12.60 10.01 -9.39
N CYS A 214 -13.65 9.88 -8.57
CA CYS A 214 -13.69 10.47 -7.23
C CYS A 214 -12.58 9.91 -6.35
N GLU A 215 -12.41 8.59 -6.38
CA GLU A 215 -11.41 7.90 -5.59
C GLU A 215 -10.01 8.18 -6.10
N ALA A 216 -9.82 8.24 -7.44
CA ALA A 216 -8.55 8.66 -8.05
C ALA A 216 -8.09 10.04 -7.52
N VAL A 217 -9.00 11.02 -7.43
CA VAL A 217 -8.70 12.35 -6.89
C VAL A 217 -8.35 12.29 -5.40
N LYS A 218 -9.13 11.56 -4.59
CA LYS A 218 -8.86 11.40 -3.15
C LYS A 218 -7.50 10.76 -2.87
N GLN A 219 -7.18 9.69 -3.59
CA GLN A 219 -5.91 8.97 -3.45
C GLN A 219 -4.72 9.80 -3.96
N SER A 220 -4.90 10.51 -5.09
CA SER A 220 -3.90 11.43 -5.60
C SER A 220 -3.59 12.54 -4.59
N ASN A 221 -4.61 13.15 -3.98
CA ASN A 221 -4.44 14.14 -2.92
C ASN A 221 -3.67 13.55 -1.72
N ALA A 222 -4.00 12.33 -1.30
CA ALA A 222 -3.30 11.66 -0.20
C ALA A 222 -1.80 11.44 -0.48
N ILE A 223 -1.47 11.02 -1.70
CA ILE A 223 -0.08 10.84 -2.13
C ILE A 223 0.63 12.21 -2.21
N MET A 224 -0.01 13.22 -2.79
CA MET A 224 0.52 14.59 -2.85
C MET A 224 0.79 15.16 -1.46
N ARG A 225 -0.11 14.95 -0.47
CA ARG A 225 0.13 15.36 0.93
C ARG A 225 1.45 14.79 1.46
N GLY A 226 1.71 13.50 1.22
CA GLY A 226 2.95 12.85 1.65
C GLY A 226 4.20 13.41 0.96
N PHE A 227 4.14 13.66 -0.35
CA PHE A 227 5.26 14.26 -1.09
C PHE A 227 5.54 15.70 -0.69
N LEU A 228 4.49 16.52 -0.47
CA LEU A 228 4.64 17.90 -0.04
C LEU A 228 5.22 17.98 1.38
N ALA A 229 4.78 17.12 2.31
CA ALA A 229 5.37 17.02 3.64
C ALA A 229 6.87 16.68 3.59
N SER A 230 7.28 15.89 2.60
CA SER A 230 8.68 15.53 2.36
C SER A 230 9.45 16.50 1.46
N ARG A 231 8.85 17.65 1.07
CA ARG A 231 9.41 18.63 0.11
C ARG A 231 9.83 18.03 -1.24
N LYS A 232 9.16 16.98 -1.70
CA LYS A 232 9.39 16.33 -3.00
C LYS A 232 8.44 16.92 -4.06
N HIS A 233 8.62 18.18 -4.41
CA HIS A 233 7.71 18.92 -5.32
C HIS A 233 7.60 18.31 -6.72
N THR A 234 8.69 17.77 -7.27
CA THR A 234 8.69 17.12 -8.58
C THR A 234 7.81 15.86 -8.57
N ALA A 235 7.96 15.01 -7.57
CA ALA A 235 7.12 13.82 -7.42
C ALA A 235 5.64 14.16 -7.21
N ALA A 236 5.35 15.22 -6.45
CA ALA A 236 3.98 15.72 -6.29
C ALA A 236 3.39 16.23 -7.62
N HIS A 237 4.20 16.93 -8.43
CA HIS A 237 3.81 17.36 -9.76
C HIS A 237 3.56 16.17 -10.71
N ASP A 238 4.40 15.14 -10.68
CA ASP A 238 4.23 13.94 -11.50
C ASP A 238 2.91 13.22 -11.18
N VAL A 239 2.54 13.14 -9.90
CA VAL A 239 1.23 12.61 -9.46
C VAL A 239 0.08 13.48 -9.95
N PHE A 240 0.21 14.80 -9.83
CA PHE A 240 -0.82 15.73 -10.30
C PHE A 240 -1.08 15.56 -11.81
N MET A 241 -0.03 15.36 -12.61
CA MET A 241 -0.14 15.17 -14.06
C MET A 241 -0.79 13.85 -14.47
N LYS A 242 -0.87 12.85 -13.57
CA LYS A 242 -1.60 11.61 -13.83
C LYS A 242 -3.12 11.79 -13.74
N ILE A 243 -3.60 12.83 -13.06
CA ILE A 243 -5.03 13.14 -12.99
C ILE A 243 -5.43 13.94 -14.23
N PRO A 244 -6.36 13.45 -15.06
CA PRO A 244 -6.79 14.18 -16.25
C PRO A 244 -7.44 15.52 -15.90
N VAL A 245 -7.28 16.52 -16.77
CA VAL A 245 -7.80 17.87 -16.53
C VAL A 245 -9.33 17.95 -16.49
N ASP A 246 -10.02 16.98 -17.12
CA ASP A 246 -11.47 16.85 -17.13
C ASP A 246 -12.03 16.17 -15.87
N SER A 247 -11.18 15.75 -14.92
CA SER A 247 -11.59 14.93 -13.78
C SER A 247 -12.70 15.54 -12.93
N ILE A 248 -12.69 16.86 -12.75
CA ILE A 248 -13.74 17.56 -11.99
C ILE A 248 -15.06 17.52 -12.77
N GLU A 249 -15.03 17.72 -14.09
CA GLU A 249 -16.22 17.64 -14.94
C GLU A 249 -16.80 16.21 -14.95
N VAL A 250 -15.95 15.20 -15.11
CA VAL A 250 -16.33 13.78 -15.03
C VAL A 250 -16.96 13.47 -13.68
N LEU A 251 -16.39 13.98 -12.58
CA LEU A 251 -16.93 13.82 -11.23
C LEU A 251 -18.37 14.32 -11.09
N TYR A 252 -18.63 15.54 -11.56
CA TYR A 252 -19.99 16.10 -11.55
C TYR A 252 -20.93 15.31 -12.45
N LYS A 253 -20.48 14.91 -13.63
CA LYS A 253 -21.27 14.14 -14.59
C LYS A 253 -21.68 12.78 -14.04
N GLU A 254 -20.74 12.04 -13.44
CA GLU A 254 -21.01 10.73 -12.84
C GLU A 254 -21.94 10.83 -11.62
N TRP A 255 -21.78 11.87 -10.80
CA TRP A 255 -22.67 12.11 -9.66
C TRP A 255 -24.12 12.37 -10.10
N TYR A 256 -24.33 13.32 -11.02
CA TYR A 256 -25.68 13.65 -11.51
C TYR A 256 -26.28 12.61 -12.46
N ALA A 257 -25.50 11.61 -12.89
CA ALA A 257 -26.04 10.44 -13.56
C ALA A 257 -26.76 9.49 -12.58
N GLN A 258 -26.39 9.52 -11.29
CA GLN A 258 -26.88 8.60 -10.26
C GLN A 258 -27.80 9.30 -9.24
N ALA A 259 -27.61 10.59 -9.01
CA ALA A 259 -28.37 11.40 -8.05
C ALA A 259 -29.42 12.29 -8.74
N ASP A 260 -30.47 12.66 -8.02
CA ASP A 260 -31.44 13.66 -8.46
C ASP A 260 -30.76 15.03 -8.67
N LYS A 261 -31.26 15.82 -9.62
CA LYS A 261 -30.63 17.09 -10.08
C LYS A 261 -30.40 18.12 -8.98
N ASP A 262 -31.15 18.03 -7.87
CA ASP A 262 -31.09 19.00 -6.77
C ASP A 262 -30.20 18.55 -5.61
N VAL A 263 -29.60 17.35 -5.70
CA VAL A 263 -28.73 16.82 -4.63
C VAL A 263 -27.28 17.28 -4.86
N PRO A 264 -26.71 18.11 -3.96
CA PRO A 264 -25.33 18.54 -4.08
C PRO A 264 -24.37 17.36 -3.92
N LEU A 265 -23.14 17.51 -4.42
CA LEU A 265 -22.08 16.52 -4.22
C LEU A 265 -21.94 16.12 -2.74
N PRO A 266 -21.53 14.87 -2.44
CA PRO A 266 -21.18 14.47 -1.10
C PRO A 266 -20.10 15.39 -0.51
N PRO A 267 -20.17 15.74 0.80
CA PRO A 267 -19.15 16.57 1.45
C PRO A 267 -17.72 16.07 1.22
N ASP A 268 -17.50 14.75 1.23
CA ASP A 268 -16.20 14.14 0.99
C ASP A 268 -15.67 14.34 -0.43
N ALA A 269 -16.56 14.32 -1.43
CA ALA A 269 -16.19 14.54 -2.82
C ALA A 269 -15.87 16.01 -3.06
N ASP A 270 -16.67 16.91 -2.49
CA ASP A 270 -16.50 18.35 -2.60
C ASP A 270 -15.19 18.81 -1.92
N ASN A 271 -14.92 18.33 -0.71
CA ASN A 271 -13.66 18.58 -0.01
C ASN A 271 -12.44 17.99 -0.76
N ALA A 272 -12.59 16.85 -1.42
CA ALA A 272 -11.52 16.28 -2.25
C ALA A 272 -11.23 17.15 -3.48
N ILE A 273 -12.26 17.70 -4.13
CA ILE A 273 -12.11 18.65 -5.24
C ILE A 273 -11.43 19.94 -4.74
N HIS A 274 -11.89 20.50 -3.62
CA HIS A 274 -11.31 21.69 -3.01
C HIS A 274 -9.83 21.48 -2.68
N GLU A 275 -9.50 20.36 -2.04
CA GLU A 275 -8.12 19.98 -1.75
C GLU A 275 -7.28 19.84 -3.03
N HIS A 276 -7.82 19.22 -4.08
CA HIS A 276 -7.11 19.08 -5.35
C HIS A 276 -6.79 20.44 -5.99
N LEU A 277 -7.71 21.40 -5.91
CA LEU A 277 -7.50 22.77 -6.37
C LEU A 277 -6.47 23.51 -5.51
N CYS A 278 -6.46 23.27 -4.20
CA CYS A 278 -5.40 23.77 -3.31
C CYS A 278 -4.02 23.24 -3.71
N MET A 279 -3.91 21.94 -4.02
CA MET A 279 -2.66 21.32 -4.49
C MET A 279 -2.20 21.93 -5.82
N LYS A 280 -3.13 22.13 -6.78
CA LYS A 280 -2.86 22.79 -8.06
C LYS A 280 -2.30 24.20 -7.87
N ALA A 281 -2.91 25.00 -7.00
CA ALA A 281 -2.47 26.37 -6.72
C ALA A 281 -1.04 26.38 -6.15
N TYR A 282 -0.76 25.48 -5.19
CA TYR A 282 0.56 25.35 -4.57
C TYR A 282 1.64 24.92 -5.57
N LEU A 283 1.38 23.88 -6.37
CA LEU A 283 2.33 23.40 -7.38
C LEU A 283 2.59 24.47 -8.45
N SER A 284 1.55 25.21 -8.87
CA SER A 284 1.71 26.33 -9.80
C SER A 284 2.60 27.44 -9.22
N ALA A 285 2.44 27.79 -7.95
CA ALA A 285 3.29 28.79 -7.28
C ALA A 285 4.75 28.35 -7.24
N HIS A 286 5.00 27.08 -6.90
CA HIS A 286 6.34 26.53 -6.84
C HIS A 286 7.01 26.48 -8.23
N THR A 287 6.27 26.10 -9.29
CA THR A 287 6.80 26.09 -10.66
C THR A 287 7.14 27.51 -11.13
N SER A 288 6.29 28.51 -10.88
CA SER A 288 6.58 29.91 -11.24
C SER A 288 7.80 30.46 -10.48
N PHE A 289 7.97 30.13 -9.20
CA PHE A 289 9.18 30.47 -8.46
C PHE A 289 10.43 29.80 -9.08
N LYS A 290 10.35 28.51 -9.43
CA LYS A 290 11.47 27.78 -10.04
C LYS A 290 11.89 28.38 -11.38
N GLU A 291 10.94 28.82 -12.20
CA GLU A 291 11.20 29.52 -13.45
C GLU A 291 11.89 30.87 -13.22
N TRP A 292 11.38 31.68 -12.29
CA TRP A 292 12.02 32.93 -11.88
C TRP A 292 13.45 32.70 -11.36
N PHE A 293 13.63 31.75 -10.45
CA PHE A 293 14.91 31.44 -9.83
C PHE A 293 15.95 31.01 -10.87
N LYS A 294 15.55 30.17 -11.82
CA LYS A 294 16.40 29.75 -12.94
C LYS A 294 16.81 30.95 -13.79
N HIS A 295 15.88 31.80 -14.20
CA HIS A 295 16.15 32.98 -15.03
C HIS A 295 17.08 33.99 -14.33
N TYR A 296 16.88 34.20 -13.02
CA TYR A 296 17.71 35.09 -12.21
C TYR A 296 19.17 34.63 -12.12
N HIS A 297 19.41 33.33 -11.91
CA HIS A 297 20.77 32.81 -11.72
C HIS A 297 21.50 32.42 -13.00
N THR A 298 20.78 32.01 -14.05
CA THR A 298 21.42 31.43 -15.25
C THR A 298 21.40 32.32 -16.47
N SER A 299 20.48 33.30 -16.54
CA SER A 299 20.22 34.06 -17.78
C SER A 299 20.75 35.49 -17.74
N LYS A 300 21.43 35.89 -16.66
CA LYS A 300 21.97 37.26 -16.52
C LYS A 300 23.05 37.52 -17.58
N PRO A 301 22.89 38.55 -18.44
CA PRO A 301 23.88 38.86 -19.46
C PRO A 301 25.24 39.22 -18.82
N GLU A 302 26.31 38.60 -19.31
CA GLU A 302 27.67 38.98 -18.95
C GLU A 302 28.03 40.30 -19.64
N GLY A 303 28.74 41.16 -18.91
CA GLY A 303 29.25 42.41 -19.46
C GLY A 303 30.21 42.15 -20.62
N PRO A 304 30.33 43.07 -21.59
CA PRO A 304 31.34 42.95 -22.62
C PRO A 304 32.73 42.80 -21.97
N GLU A 305 33.48 41.77 -22.37
CA GLU A 305 34.85 41.56 -21.88
C GLU A 305 35.64 42.87 -22.00
N GLU A 306 36.28 43.30 -20.90
CA GLU A 306 37.24 44.39 -20.97
C GLU A 306 38.29 44.00 -22.03
N PRO A 307 38.60 44.89 -22.99
CA PRO A 307 39.60 44.57 -23.99
C PRO A 307 40.88 44.19 -23.25
N THR A 308 41.33 42.94 -23.43
CA THR A 308 42.70 42.56 -23.07
C THR A 308 43.57 43.58 -23.77
N ILE A 309 44.20 44.47 -23.00
CA ILE A 309 45.06 45.53 -23.52
C ILE A 309 46.16 44.82 -24.32
N GLN A 310 45.96 44.67 -25.62
CA GLN A 310 47.04 44.37 -26.53
C GLN A 310 47.95 45.59 -26.40
N LYS A 311 49.17 45.33 -25.93
CA LYS A 311 50.22 46.32 -25.70
C LYS A 311 50.16 47.43 -26.75
N PRO A 312 50.29 48.71 -26.35
CA PRO A 312 50.22 49.81 -27.30
C PRO A 312 51.26 49.58 -28.39
N SER A 313 50.78 49.45 -29.63
CA SER A 313 51.56 49.86 -30.79
C SER A 313 52.03 51.29 -30.53
N ALA A 314 53.26 51.61 -30.93
CA ALA A 314 53.98 52.85 -30.61
C ALA A 314 53.30 54.18 -31.04
N PHE A 315 52.07 54.12 -31.56
CA PHE A 315 51.17 55.24 -31.80
C PHE A 315 49.79 54.92 -31.17
N GLY A 316 49.48 55.57 -30.05
CA GLY A 316 48.31 55.31 -29.22
C GLY A 316 46.96 55.76 -29.80
N SER A 317 46.58 55.28 -30.99
CA SER A 317 45.22 55.42 -31.52
C SER A 317 44.53 54.06 -31.56
N VAL A 318 43.47 53.89 -30.77
CA VAL A 318 42.50 52.79 -30.94
C VAL A 318 41.91 52.89 -32.35
N SER A 319 41.83 51.78 -33.08
CA SER A 319 41.23 51.76 -34.41
C SER A 319 39.78 52.24 -34.35
N ILE A 320 39.37 53.13 -35.26
CA ILE A 320 37.96 53.61 -35.36
C ILE A 320 37.00 52.41 -35.52
N SER A 321 37.44 51.37 -36.23
CA SER A 321 36.67 50.12 -36.37
C SER A 321 36.43 49.41 -35.03
N ASP A 322 37.42 49.43 -34.13
CA ASP A 322 37.34 48.78 -32.82
C ASP A 322 36.45 49.58 -31.86
N LEU A 323 36.50 50.92 -31.94
CA LEU A 323 35.60 51.81 -31.19
C LEU A 323 34.13 51.60 -31.60
N VAL A 324 33.86 51.55 -32.91
CA VAL A 324 32.50 51.29 -33.43
C VAL A 324 32.04 49.88 -33.05
N ALA A 325 32.91 48.87 -33.09
CA ALA A 325 32.60 47.52 -32.64
C ALA A 325 32.34 47.43 -31.12
N GLN A 326 33.05 48.22 -30.30
CA GLN A 326 32.80 48.33 -28.86
C GLN A 326 31.45 49.01 -28.59
N GLU A 327 31.13 50.10 -29.30
CA GLU A 327 29.85 50.80 -29.18
C GLU A 327 28.68 49.88 -29.58
N HIS A 328 28.83 49.09 -30.66
CA HIS A 328 27.83 48.11 -31.06
C HIS A 328 27.65 47.00 -30.02
N ARG A 329 28.74 46.45 -29.48
CA ARG A 329 28.70 45.45 -28.39
C ARG A 329 28.02 46.01 -27.13
N GLN A 330 28.28 47.28 -26.79
CA GLN A 330 27.63 47.94 -25.66
C GLN A 330 26.14 48.15 -25.90
N LYS A 331 25.72 48.57 -27.11
CA LYS A 331 24.30 48.69 -27.47
C LYS A 331 23.59 47.33 -27.43
N GLU A 332 24.22 46.28 -27.96
CA GLU A 332 23.67 44.92 -27.87
C GLU A 332 23.55 44.42 -26.43
N TYR A 333 24.56 44.67 -25.59
CA TYR A 333 24.53 44.32 -24.17
C TYR A 333 23.38 45.03 -23.45
N LEU A 334 23.22 46.34 -23.64
CA LEU A 334 22.11 47.11 -23.05
C LEU A 334 20.75 46.58 -23.50
N GLY A 335 20.59 46.21 -24.77
CA GLY A 335 19.37 45.58 -25.28
C GLY A 335 19.08 44.22 -24.65
N LYS A 336 20.10 43.35 -24.53
CA LYS A 336 19.98 42.04 -23.87
C LYS A 336 19.68 42.20 -22.38
N MET A 337 20.29 43.18 -21.71
CA MET A 337 20.06 43.50 -20.30
C MET A 337 18.62 43.97 -20.07
N SER A 338 18.13 44.90 -20.89
CA SER A 338 16.73 45.36 -20.82
C SER A 338 15.74 44.22 -21.03
N SER A 339 15.94 43.38 -22.05
CA SER A 339 15.07 42.22 -22.31
C SER A 339 15.09 41.19 -21.17
N TRP A 340 16.27 40.94 -20.58
CA TRP A 340 16.39 40.09 -19.40
C TRP A 340 15.64 40.66 -18.20
N GLU A 341 15.74 41.98 -17.97
CA GLU A 341 15.05 42.67 -16.87
C GLU A 341 13.53 42.65 -17.05
N ASP A 342 13.03 42.92 -18.25
CA ASP A 342 11.60 42.85 -18.56
C ASP A 342 11.06 41.43 -18.32
N LYS A 343 11.84 40.41 -18.72
CA LYS A 343 11.47 39.02 -18.47
C LYS A 343 11.50 38.70 -16.97
N LEU A 344 12.51 39.16 -16.24
CA LEU A 344 12.62 38.96 -14.79
C LEU A 344 11.42 39.59 -14.06
N GLN A 345 11.02 40.79 -14.45
CA GLN A 345 9.87 41.50 -13.90
C GLN A 345 8.58 40.72 -14.15
N SER A 346 8.36 40.23 -15.38
CA SER A 346 7.19 39.42 -15.72
C SER A 346 7.11 38.11 -14.92
N LEU A 347 8.27 37.46 -14.66
CA LEU A 347 8.35 36.25 -13.87
C LEU A 347 8.12 36.52 -12.38
N CYS A 348 8.59 37.67 -11.88
CA CYS A 348 8.32 38.14 -10.52
C CYS A 348 6.83 38.38 -10.31
N ASP A 349 6.16 39.10 -11.22
CA ASP A 349 4.72 39.35 -11.15
C ASP A 349 3.93 38.03 -11.22
N LEU A 350 4.30 37.10 -12.09
CA LEU A 350 3.69 35.78 -12.18
C LEU A 350 3.87 34.97 -10.87
N ALA A 351 5.09 34.89 -10.33
CA ALA A 351 5.36 34.16 -9.10
C ALA A 351 4.60 34.78 -7.91
N ARG A 352 4.57 36.11 -7.83
CA ARG A 352 3.79 36.86 -6.83
C ARG A 352 2.32 36.49 -6.88
N ASP A 353 1.70 36.58 -8.05
CA ASP A 353 0.27 36.34 -8.21
C ASP A 353 -0.08 34.88 -7.90
N ARG A 354 0.76 33.93 -8.30
CA ARG A 354 0.56 32.51 -7.96
C ARG A 354 0.72 32.24 -6.47
N ILE A 355 1.67 32.88 -5.79
CA ILE A 355 1.81 32.74 -4.33
C ILE A 355 0.61 33.36 -3.60
N TYR A 356 0.14 34.55 -4.01
CA TYR A 356 -1.06 35.16 -3.42
C TYR A 356 -2.31 34.32 -3.66
N ASN A 357 -2.45 33.63 -4.80
CA ASN A 357 -3.57 32.69 -5.01
C ASN A 357 -3.60 31.57 -3.97
N VAL A 358 -2.44 31.19 -3.40
CA VAL A 358 -2.37 30.20 -2.31
C VAL A 358 -2.67 30.86 -0.96
N LEU A 359 -2.07 32.01 -0.67
CA LEU A 359 -2.27 32.70 0.62
C LEU A 359 -3.72 33.18 0.81
N LEU A 360 -4.34 33.65 -0.27
CA LEU A 360 -5.69 34.21 -0.31
C LEU A 360 -6.69 33.21 -0.93
N PHE A 361 -6.41 31.91 -0.82
CA PHE A 361 -7.26 30.87 -1.42
C PHE A 361 -8.70 30.96 -0.86
N PRO A 362 -9.75 30.87 -1.71
CA PRO A 362 -11.13 30.94 -1.25
C PRO A 362 -11.40 29.90 -0.16
N THR A 363 -12.02 30.33 0.95
CA THR A 363 -12.27 29.52 2.17
C THR A 363 -11.02 28.96 2.87
N GLY A 364 -9.82 29.44 2.52
CA GLY A 364 -8.55 29.04 3.12
C GLY A 364 -7.88 27.84 2.43
N TRP A 365 -6.55 27.88 2.33
CA TRP A 365 -5.77 26.83 1.67
C TRP A 365 -5.66 25.56 2.53
N LEU A 366 -6.05 24.39 1.99
CA LEU A 366 -6.10 23.10 2.73
C LEU A 366 -6.95 23.18 4.01
N VAL A 367 -8.11 23.84 3.91
CA VAL A 367 -9.15 23.86 4.94
C VAL A 367 -10.43 23.32 4.30
N ASP A 368 -11.05 22.31 4.93
CA ASP A 368 -12.29 21.74 4.40
C ASP A 368 -13.40 22.79 4.40
N ALA A 369 -14.09 22.91 3.26
CA ALA A 369 -15.19 23.86 3.11
C ALA A 369 -16.50 23.34 3.74
N ARG A 370 -16.64 22.01 3.86
CA ARG A 370 -17.84 21.36 4.41
C ARG A 370 -17.49 20.39 5.52
N GLU A 371 -18.26 20.42 6.60
CA GLU A 371 -18.07 19.51 7.73
C GLU A 371 -18.45 18.07 7.38
N VAL A 372 -17.61 17.12 7.81
CA VAL A 372 -17.80 15.67 7.70
C VAL A 372 -17.80 15.07 9.11
N SER A 373 -18.41 13.89 9.30
CA SER A 373 -18.39 13.14 10.57
C SER A 373 -16.97 13.02 11.15
N ARG A 374 -16.81 13.39 12.44
CA ARG A 374 -15.51 13.57 13.12
C ARG A 374 -14.65 12.32 13.28
N HIS A 375 -15.18 11.11 13.04
CA HIS A 375 -14.47 9.87 13.35
C HIS A 375 -13.57 9.36 12.21
N ASP A 376 -13.91 9.64 10.94
CA ASP A 376 -13.20 9.00 9.81
C ASP A 376 -12.01 9.81 9.26
N ASN A 377 -11.99 11.14 9.45
CA ASN A 377 -11.04 12.05 8.77
C ASN A 377 -10.01 12.77 9.66
N GLN A 378 -9.87 12.42 10.94
CA GLN A 378 -8.95 13.13 11.87
C GLN A 378 -7.51 13.18 11.38
N TRP A 379 -7.02 12.07 10.81
CA TRP A 379 -5.66 11.98 10.29
C TRP A 379 -5.45 12.89 9.07
N ARG A 380 -6.39 12.92 8.13
CA ARG A 380 -6.34 13.81 6.95
C ARG A 380 -6.30 15.28 7.40
N ASN A 381 -7.14 15.66 8.36
CA ASN A 381 -7.20 17.03 8.87
C ASN A 381 -5.92 17.41 9.60
N HIS A 382 -5.34 16.48 10.37
CA HIS A 382 -4.02 16.67 10.97
C HIS A 382 -2.93 16.88 9.91
N GLN A 383 -2.89 16.04 8.85
CA GLN A 383 -1.94 16.20 7.75
C GLN A 383 -2.08 17.56 7.06
N MET A 384 -3.31 18.02 6.77
CA MET A 384 -3.55 19.32 6.15
C MET A 384 -3.09 20.48 7.05
N ALA A 385 -3.37 20.41 8.35
CA ALA A 385 -2.89 21.40 9.31
C ALA A 385 -1.35 21.43 9.38
N GLN A 386 -0.68 20.28 9.37
CA GLN A 386 0.79 20.21 9.32
C GLN A 386 1.34 20.79 8.01
N LEU A 387 0.72 20.49 6.88
CA LEU A 387 1.12 21.04 5.59
C LEU A 387 0.99 22.56 5.57
N ARG A 388 -0.08 23.14 6.14
CA ARG A 388 -0.22 24.59 6.30
C ARG A 388 0.97 25.18 7.05
N ARG A 389 1.36 24.58 8.17
CA ARG A 389 2.50 25.04 9.00
C ARG A 389 3.87 24.89 8.32
N ILE A 390 4.00 24.02 7.33
CA ILE A 390 5.25 23.82 6.59
C ILE A 390 5.28 24.71 5.33
N CYS A 391 4.18 24.70 4.56
CA CYS A 391 4.11 25.26 3.22
C CYS A 391 3.83 26.76 3.21
N VAL A 392 2.98 27.28 4.12
CA VAL A 392 2.65 28.71 4.16
C VAL A 392 3.88 29.55 4.52
N PRO A 393 4.65 29.26 5.60
CA PRO A 393 5.86 30.03 5.91
C PRO A 393 6.91 29.90 4.82
N TYR A 394 7.03 28.72 4.21
CA TYR A 394 7.92 28.49 3.09
C TYR A 394 7.59 29.39 1.89
N LEU A 395 6.32 29.45 1.46
CA LEU A 395 5.89 30.32 0.36
C LEU A 395 6.07 31.80 0.67
N CYS A 396 5.84 32.23 1.93
CA CYS A 396 6.09 33.60 2.34
C CYS A 396 7.57 33.97 2.20
N ASN A 397 8.47 33.07 2.62
CA ASN A 397 9.91 33.24 2.42
C ASN A 397 10.28 33.31 0.93
N LEU A 398 9.73 32.41 0.10
CA LEU A 398 9.95 32.47 -1.35
C LEU A 398 9.48 33.80 -1.95
N LEU A 399 8.31 34.29 -1.53
CA LEU A 399 7.77 35.58 -1.99
C LEU A 399 8.68 36.74 -1.59
N LEU A 400 9.15 36.75 -0.35
CA LEU A 400 10.09 37.76 0.13
C LEU A 400 11.39 37.74 -0.69
N THR A 401 11.96 36.56 -0.97
CA THR A 401 13.14 36.44 -1.84
C THR A 401 12.88 37.03 -3.22
N VAL A 402 11.76 36.66 -3.87
CA VAL A 402 11.40 37.18 -5.20
C VAL A 402 11.26 38.70 -5.20
N LEU A 403 10.59 39.27 -4.21
CA LEU A 403 10.30 40.70 -4.13
C LEU A 403 11.53 41.55 -3.77
N VAL A 404 12.41 41.04 -2.90
CA VAL A 404 13.64 41.74 -2.51
C VAL A 404 14.68 41.69 -3.63
N ASP A 405 14.92 40.51 -4.20
CA ASP A 405 15.96 40.33 -5.23
C ASP A 405 15.55 40.95 -6.57
N THR A 406 14.25 41.05 -6.85
CA THR A 406 13.76 41.76 -8.04
C THR A 406 13.58 43.24 -7.75
N ARG A 407 14.64 44.04 -7.97
CA ARG A 407 14.64 45.52 -7.87
C ARG A 407 14.21 46.11 -6.50
N GLY A 408 14.20 45.32 -5.41
CA GLY A 408 13.86 45.82 -4.08
C GLY A 408 12.44 46.37 -3.96
N ARG A 409 11.42 45.57 -4.30
CA ARG A 409 9.99 45.97 -4.21
C ARG A 409 9.48 45.98 -2.76
N TYR A 410 10.10 46.80 -1.91
CA TYR A 410 9.85 46.83 -0.46
C TYR A 410 8.40 47.20 -0.09
N GLY A 411 7.72 48.00 -0.93
CA GLY A 411 6.31 48.34 -0.72
C GLY A 411 5.37 47.13 -0.80
N GLU A 412 5.71 46.12 -1.61
CA GLU A 412 4.95 44.86 -1.69
C GLU A 412 5.27 43.91 -0.54
N CYS A 413 6.48 43.98 0.03
CA CYS A 413 6.79 43.27 1.27
C CYS A 413 5.92 43.77 2.44
N GLY A 414 5.62 45.08 2.49
CA GLY A 414 4.67 45.64 3.47
C GLY A 414 3.25 45.09 3.29
N LYS A 415 2.79 44.92 2.03
CA LYS A 415 1.48 44.30 1.75
C LYS A 415 1.41 42.85 2.22
N LEU A 416 2.50 42.10 2.08
CA LEU A 416 2.56 40.73 2.62
C LEU A 416 2.32 40.74 4.14
N ALA A 417 2.95 41.64 4.89
CA ALA A 417 2.74 41.73 6.34
C ALA A 417 1.27 42.00 6.70
N HIS A 418 0.57 42.84 5.93
CA HIS A 418 -0.87 43.04 6.10
C HIS A 418 -1.68 41.78 5.84
N VAL A 419 -1.37 41.03 4.78
CA VAL A 419 -2.03 39.74 4.46
C VAL A 419 -1.78 38.70 5.55
N LEU A 420 -0.58 38.68 6.16
CA LEU A 420 -0.27 37.75 7.24
C LEU A 420 -1.03 38.06 8.54
N ALA A 421 -1.29 39.34 8.80
CA ALA A 421 -2.05 39.82 9.96
C ALA A 421 -3.56 39.85 9.73
N ASP A 422 -4.03 39.42 8.55
CA ASP A 422 -5.44 39.48 8.18
C ASP A 422 -6.29 38.48 8.98
N GLU A 423 -7.41 38.95 9.54
CA GLU A 423 -8.31 38.17 10.40
C GLU A 423 -9.20 37.20 9.62
N ASP A 424 -9.42 37.42 8.32
CA ASP A 424 -10.26 36.55 7.51
C ASP A 424 -9.53 35.24 7.17
N TYR A 425 -8.20 35.31 6.97
CA TYR A 425 -7.37 34.16 6.60
C TYR A 425 -6.59 33.55 7.77
N LYS A 426 -6.38 34.32 8.85
CA LYS A 426 -5.66 33.92 10.08
C LYS A 426 -4.34 33.21 9.81
N LEU A 427 -3.58 33.72 8.85
CA LEU A 427 -2.30 33.12 8.45
C LEU A 427 -1.27 33.18 9.58
N TYR A 428 -1.40 34.13 10.51
CA TYR A 428 -0.57 34.23 11.72
C TYR A 428 -0.64 32.98 12.63
N GLU A 429 -1.71 32.18 12.58
CA GLU A 429 -1.81 30.96 13.40
C GLU A 429 -0.95 29.80 12.87
N VAL A 430 -0.57 29.87 11.60
CA VAL A 430 0.19 28.81 10.92
C VAL A 430 1.65 29.17 10.64
N ILE A 431 2.08 30.38 11.04
CA ILE A 431 3.43 30.92 10.83
C ILE A 431 4.33 30.75 12.04
#